data_AF-A0A966YY40-F1
#
_entry.id   AF-A0A966YY40-F1
#
_cell.length_a   1.000
_cell.length_b   1.000
_cell.length_c   1.000
_cell.angle_alpha   90.00
_cell.angle_beta   90.00
_cell.angle_gamma   90.00
#
_symmetry.space_group_name_H-M   'P 1'
#
loop_
_entity.id
_entity.type
_entity.pdbx_description
1 polymer ?
#
loop_
_entity_poly.entity_id
_entity_poly.type
_entity_poly.pdbx_seq_one_letter_code
_entity_poly.pdbx_strand_id
1 'polypeptide(L)' 'MERPVRFEHTRFLGDKRTQLVYDLDEWTDESVIDDIMTAETGLCFGPDTLAEARNRGYTLAAPGMTRRHRKPRA' A
#
# COMPACT_ATOMS: atom_id res chain seq x y z
N MET A 1 -6.67 -11.88 -5.97
CA MET A 1 -7.09 -11.02 -4.85
C MET A 1 -8.36 -10.28 -5.17
N GLU A 2 -9.35 -10.45 -4.31
CA GLU A 2 -10.53 -9.59 -4.29
C GLU A 2 -10.13 -8.23 -3.69
N ARG A 3 -10.49 -7.13 -4.35
CA ARG A 3 -10.08 -5.79 -3.91
C ARG A 3 -10.79 -5.46 -2.58
N PRO A 4 -10.07 -4.93 -1.57
CA PRO A 4 -10.71 -4.53 -0.32
C PRO A 4 -11.79 -3.47 -0.58
N VAL A 5 -12.95 -3.61 0.08
CA VAL A 5 -14.13 -2.74 -0.13
C VAL A 5 -13.81 -1.24 -0.02
N ARG A 6 -12.93 -0.85 0.92
CA ARG A 6 -12.51 0.55 1.12
C ARG A 6 -11.63 1.10 -0.02
N PHE A 7 -11.11 0.23 -0.89
CA PHE A 7 -10.12 0.50 -1.93
C PHE A 7 -10.55 -0.04 -3.31
N GLU A 8 -11.85 -0.28 -3.51
CA GLU A 8 -12.41 -0.83 -4.75
C GLU A 8 -12.01 -0.03 -6.00
N HIS A 9 -11.87 1.28 -5.87
CA HIS A 9 -11.55 2.21 -6.97
C HIS A 9 -10.10 2.69 -7.01
N THR A 10 -9.19 2.07 -6.25
CA THR A 10 -7.78 2.50 -6.17
C THR A 10 -6.84 1.37 -6.51
N ARG A 11 -5.92 1.57 -7.45
CA ARG A 11 -4.87 0.62 -7.82
C ARG A 11 -3.71 0.64 -6.83
N PHE A 12 -3.30 1.81 -6.32
CA PHE A 12 -2.11 1.90 -5.47
C PHE A 12 -2.48 2.03 -3.99
N LEU A 13 -2.10 1.03 -3.20
CA LEU A 13 -2.27 1.01 -1.76
C LEU A 13 -0.94 1.28 -1.05
N GLY A 14 -0.85 2.38 -0.31
CA GLY A 14 0.30 2.68 0.55
C GLY A 14 0.13 2.08 1.94
N ASP A 15 1.20 1.52 2.51
CA ASP A 15 1.28 1.21 3.95
C ASP A 15 2.03 2.31 4.71
N LYS A 16 1.32 3.00 5.61
CA LYS A 16 1.86 4.09 6.44
C LYS A 16 2.98 3.63 7.38
N ARG A 17 3.07 2.34 7.70
CA ARG A 17 4.10 1.79 8.61
C ARG A 17 5.45 1.63 7.90
N THR A 18 5.43 1.30 6.62
CA THR A 18 6.63 0.89 5.86
C THR A 18 7.03 1.87 4.76
N GLN A 19 6.14 2.78 4.37
CA GLN A 19 6.27 3.62 3.16
C GLN A 19 6.49 2.78 1.89
N LEU A 20 5.91 1.58 1.86
CA LEU A 20 5.79 0.79 0.65
C LEU A 20 4.43 1.04 0.00
N VAL A 21 4.41 1.10 -1.32
CA VAL A 21 3.19 1.13 -2.12
C VAL A 21 3.05 -0.18 -2.88
N TYR A 22 1.86 -0.77 -2.82
CA TYR A 22 1.51 -2.03 -3.46
C TYR A 22 0.59 -1.72 -4.63
N ASP A 23 0.87 -2.33 -5.78
CA ASP A 23 0.00 -2.30 -6.94
C ASP A 23 -1.02 -3.43 -6.82
N LEU A 24 -2.27 -3.09 -6.52
CA LEU A 24 -3.32 -4.09 -6.30
C LEU A 24 -3.69 -4.89 -7.57
N ASP A 25 -3.29 -4.43 -8.76
CA ASP A 25 -3.48 -5.19 -9.99
C ASP A 25 -2.38 -6.24 -10.23
N GLU A 26 -1.18 -6.03 -9.69
CA GLU A 26 -0.02 -6.90 -9.94
C GLU A 26 0.42 -7.70 -8.71
N TRP A 27 0.07 -7.25 -7.50
CA TRP A 27 0.50 -7.90 -6.26
C TRP A 27 -0.29 -9.16 -5.97
N THR A 28 0.42 -10.27 -5.74
CA THR A 28 -0.21 -11.60 -5.59
C THR A 28 -0.30 -12.09 -4.15
N ASP A 29 0.43 -11.49 -3.21
CA ASP A 29 0.42 -11.92 -1.80
C ASP A 29 -0.68 -11.17 -1.03
N GLU A 30 -1.84 -11.82 -0.90
CA GLU A 30 -3.03 -11.27 -0.24
C GLU A 30 -2.82 -11.05 1.25
N SER A 31 -1.96 -11.85 1.89
CA SER A 31 -1.71 -11.77 3.33
C SER A 31 -1.12 -10.43 3.77
N VAL A 32 -0.33 -9.80 2.88
CA VAL A 32 0.23 -8.46 3.12
C VAL A 32 -0.86 -7.40 3.07
N ILE A 33 -1.79 -7.51 2.12
CA ILE A 33 -2.89 -6.56 1.97
C ILE A 33 -3.87 -6.70 3.14
N ASP A 34 -4.20 -7.93 3.53
CA ASP A 34 -5.05 -8.22 4.68
C ASP A 34 -4.46 -7.69 5.99
N ASP A 35 -3.14 -7.79 6.20
CA ASP A 35 -2.47 -7.21 7.37
C ASP A 35 -2.58 -5.67 7.37
N ILE A 36 -2.38 -5.02 6.21
CA ILE A 36 -2.51 -3.56 6.09
C ILE A 36 -3.93 -3.10 6.40
N MET A 37 -4.94 -3.83 5.91
CA MET A 37 -6.36 -3.55 6.17
C MET A 37 -6.69 -3.75 7.64
N THR A 38 -6.30 -4.89 8.22
CA THR A 38 -6.52 -5.23 9.64
C THR A 38 -5.87 -4.22 10.57
N ALA A 39 -4.67 -3.74 10.22
CA ALA A 39 -3.95 -2.72 10.98
C ALA A 39 -4.46 -1.28 10.74
N GLU A 40 -5.42 -1.09 9.81
CA GLU A 40 -5.96 0.21 9.39
C GLU A 40 -4.87 1.22 8.99
N THR A 41 -3.81 0.70 8.35
CA THR A 41 -2.63 1.48 7.98
C THR A 41 -2.51 1.77 6.49
N GLY A 42 -3.50 1.33 5.71
CA GLY A 42 -3.66 1.66 4.30
C GLY A 42 -3.86 3.15 4.03
N LEU A 43 -3.43 3.60 2.86
CA LEU A 43 -3.57 4.97 2.34
C LEU A 43 -3.78 4.93 0.82
N CYS A 44 -4.74 5.72 0.34
CA CYS A 44 -4.91 6.02 -1.09
C CYS A 44 -4.11 7.26 -1.49
N PHE A 45 -3.80 7.37 -2.78
CA PHE A 45 -3.13 8.54 -3.34
C PHE A 45 -4.10 9.34 -4.21
N GLY A 46 -4.09 10.66 -4.06
CA GLY A 46 -4.75 11.59 -4.99
C GLY A 46 -3.68 12.37 -5.77
N PRO A 47 -3.52 12.17 -7.09
CA PRO A 47 -4.17 11.16 -7.94
C PRO A 47 -3.65 9.73 -7.70
N ASP A 48 -4.44 8.71 -8.08
CA ASP A 48 -4.10 7.28 -7.92
C ASP A 48 -3.06 6.83 -8.95
N THR A 49 -1.82 7.25 -8.74
CA THR A 49 -0.70 6.95 -9.64
C THR A 49 0.55 6.61 -8.83
N LEU A 50 1.39 5.74 -9.39
CA LEU A 50 2.69 5.44 -8.79
C LEU A 50 3.58 6.68 -8.67
N ALA A 51 3.48 7.63 -9.61
CA ALA A 51 4.20 8.89 -9.55
C ALA A 51 3.83 9.68 -8.29
N GLU A 52 2.54 9.78 -7.98
CA GLU A 52 2.08 10.45 -6.77
C GLU A 52 2.55 9.77 -5.48
N ALA A 53 2.50 8.44 -5.43
CA ALA A 53 3.04 7.68 -4.30
C ALA A 53 4.53 7.97 -4.08
N ARG A 54 5.32 7.98 -5.17
CA ARG A 54 6.75 8.32 -5.13
C ARG A 54 7.01 9.76 -4.68
N ASN A 55 6.20 10.72 -5.13
CA ASN A 55 6.29 12.11 -4.68
C ASN A 55 6.02 12.24 -3.17
N ARG A 56 5.17 11.37 -2.60
CA ARG A 56 4.95 11.24 -1.15
C ARG A 56 6.00 10.39 -0.41
N GLY A 57 7.07 9.99 -1.10
CA GLY A 57 8.19 9.24 -0.52
C GLY A 57 7.97 7.74 -0.40
N TYR A 58 6.94 7.18 -1.05
CA TYR A 58 6.70 5.74 -1.07
C TYR A 58 7.59 5.04 -2.11
N THR A 59 8.02 3.82 -1.79
CA THR A 59 8.75 2.93 -2.71
C THR A 59 7.82 1.82 -3.18
N LEU A 60 7.82 1.50 -4.49
CA LEU A 60 7.07 0.36 -5.01
C LEU A 60 7.57 -0.93 -4.35
N ALA A 61 6.64 -1.72 -3.81
CA ALA A 61 6.95 -3.00 -3.20
C ALA A 61 7.46 -4.00 -4.26
N ALA A 62 8.36 -4.88 -3.83
CA ALA A 62 8.83 -6.02 -4.61
C ALA A 62 8.77 -7.29 -3.73
N PRO A 63 8.59 -8.49 -4.31
CA PRO A 63 8.58 -9.73 -3.54
C PRO A 63 9.81 -9.87 -2.64
N GLY A 64 9.60 -10.24 -1.38
CA GLY A 64 10.68 -10.39 -0.39
C GLY A 64 11.25 -9.08 0.17
N MET A 65 10.78 -7.92 -0.28
CA MET A 65 11.17 -6.63 0.28
C MET A 65 10.62 -6.49 1.71
N THR A 66 11.47 -6.11 2.64
CA THR A 66 11.07 -5.85 4.02
C THR A 66 11.50 -4.44 4.45
N ARG A 67 10.65 -3.80 5.25
CA ARG A 67 10.91 -2.50 5.87
C ARG A 67 10.52 -2.60 7.34
N ARG A 68 11.23 -1.87 8.19
CA ARG A 68 10.87 -1.75 9.60
C ARG A 68 9.52 -1.04 9.72
N HIS A 69 8.57 -1.63 10.44
CA HIS A 69 7.32 -0.96 10.79
C HIS A 69 7.62 0.25 11.69
N ARG A 70 7.23 1.43 11.24
CA ARG A 70 7.32 2.69 11.98
C ARG A 70 5.93 3.07 12.47
N LYS A 71 5.87 3.92 13.50
CA LYS A 71 4.62 4.56 13.92
C LYS A 71 4.04 5.32 12.71
N PRO A 72 2.80 5.05 12.30
CA PRO A 72 2.15 5.80 11.21
C PRO A 72 2.23 7.29 11.52
N ARG A 73 2.65 8.08 10.53
CA ARG A 73 2.60 9.54 10.64
C ARG A 73 1.15 9.97 10.47
N ALA A 74 0.71 10.87 11.36
CA ALA A 74 -0.63 11.47 11.32
C ALA A 74 -0.77 12.36 10.08
#